data_AF-A0A2V8XJQ0-F1
#
_entry.id   AF-A0A2V8XJQ0-F1
#
_cell.length_a   1.000
_cell.length_b   1.000
_cell.length_c   1.000
_cell.angle_alpha   90.00
_cell.angle_beta   90.00
_cell.angle_gamma   90.00
#
_symmetry.space_group_name_H-M   'P 1'
#
loop_
_entity.id
_entity.type
_entity.pdbx_description
1 polymer ?
#
loop_
_entity_poly.entity_id
_entity_poly.type
_entity_poly.pdbx_seq_one_letter_code
_entity_poly.pdbx_strand_id
1 'polypeptide(L)'
;MPKRPLSEQVDEAVQAMLVSLRPRPERDPSPSLAVLVPIAQVLRDLPRESFRIALKSDLQRRTSMNEAVAPSPERSLHYMRPGFTSITPYILVAGGTRFVEFLKAAFNGVERLRVPAPDGTIMHAEVAVGNGMIELGDANDQYPATPVTLHHYVDDADATYTRALQAGATSIYPPTDDHPSGDRWGAIQDQFGNRWYIATPKGWTPGPKGLRSIQPYLHLRDAHKMIPFLESAFSAEALGVHKSPEGHVLHATIRIGNATLEIDEAHGEFQPMPCYLHIYVPDTDALYAQALRAGATSVEAPTNKPYGDRAAGVKDPFGNSWFIATYLGK
;
A
#
# COMPACT_ATOMS: atom_id res chain seq x y z
N MET A 1 26.12 24.60 -33.32
CA MET A 1 24.67 24.68 -33.03
C MET A 1 24.26 23.39 -32.33
N PRO A 2 23.53 23.45 -31.20
CA PRO A 2 23.06 22.24 -30.54
C PRO A 2 22.10 21.50 -31.49
N LYS A 3 22.27 20.18 -31.63
CA LYS A 3 21.36 19.34 -32.40
C LYS A 3 19.98 19.40 -31.73
N ARG A 4 18.94 19.64 -32.53
CA ARG A 4 17.55 19.69 -32.05
C ARG A 4 17.17 18.37 -31.36
N PRO A 5 16.29 18.39 -30.35
CA PRO A 5 15.80 17.18 -29.69
C PRO A 5 15.23 16.17 -30.70
N LEU A 6 15.43 14.88 -30.44
CA LEU A 6 14.99 13.80 -31.33
C LEU A 6 13.46 13.80 -31.55
N SER A 7 12.70 14.23 -30.54
CA SER A 7 11.24 14.36 -30.61
C SER A 7 10.77 15.37 -31.65
N GLU A 8 11.45 16.52 -31.78
CA GLU A 8 11.10 17.54 -32.78
C GLU A 8 11.44 17.09 -34.20
N GLN A 9 12.53 16.34 -34.37
CA GLN A 9 12.91 15.78 -35.68
C GLN A 9 11.92 14.71 -36.16
N VAL A 10 11.37 13.92 -35.23
CA VAL A 10 10.34 12.93 -35.53
C VAL A 10 9.01 13.60 -35.90
N ASP A 11 8.63 14.65 -35.18
CA ASP A 11 7.37 15.38 -35.45
C ASP A 11 7.41 16.10 -36.81
N GLU A 12 8.54 16.72 -37.19
CA GLU A 12 8.76 17.30 -38.52
C GLU A 12 8.72 16.24 -39.63
N ALA A 13 9.30 15.05 -39.41
CA ALA A 13 9.28 13.97 -40.40
C ALA A 13 7.86 13.43 -40.62
N VAL A 14 7.08 13.26 -39.54
CA VAL A 14 5.68 12.82 -39.60
C VAL A 14 4.82 13.87 -40.29
N GLN A 15 4.99 15.15 -39.98
CA GLN A 15 4.29 16.26 -40.67
C GLN A 15 4.66 16.35 -42.14
N ALA A 16 5.95 16.21 -42.51
CA ALA A 16 6.40 16.23 -43.90
C ALA A 16 5.80 15.07 -44.71
N MET A 17 5.62 13.90 -44.10
CA MET A 17 4.96 12.74 -44.70
C MET A 17 3.44 12.93 -44.86
N LEU A 18 2.81 13.67 -43.95
CA LEU A 18 1.38 13.98 -44.02
C LEU A 18 1.06 15.10 -45.02
N VAL A 19 1.94 16.09 -45.16
CA VAL A 19 1.77 17.24 -46.08
C VAL A 19 2.06 16.87 -47.55
N SER A 20 2.88 15.84 -47.81
CA SER A 20 3.28 15.46 -49.17
C SER A 20 2.28 14.58 -49.93
N LEU A 21 1.07 14.36 -49.41
CA LEU A 21 0.00 13.63 -50.10
C LEU A 21 -0.76 14.52 -51.12
N ARG A 22 -0.07 14.93 -52.18
CA ARG A 22 -0.69 14.93 -53.53
C ARG A 22 -0.03 13.80 -54.32
N PRO A 23 -0.77 12.76 -54.72
CA PRO A 23 -0.16 11.69 -55.50
C PRO A 23 0.29 12.23 -56.85
N ARG A 24 1.57 12.02 -57.20
CA ARG A 24 1.95 11.92 -58.61
C ARG A 24 1.50 10.53 -59.07
N PRO A 25 0.65 10.41 -60.10
CA PRO A 25 0.23 9.11 -60.58
C PRO A 25 1.41 8.42 -61.24
N GLU A 26 1.97 7.40 -60.58
CA GLU A 26 2.74 6.37 -61.27
C GLU A 26 1.75 5.45 -61.99
N ARG A 27 1.90 5.35 -63.31
CA ARG A 27 1.24 4.37 -64.16
C ARG A 27 1.93 3.03 -63.88
N ASP A 28 1.19 2.09 -63.29
CA ASP A 28 1.58 0.72 -62.93
C ASP A 28 2.48 0.52 -61.69
N PRO A 29 1.90 0.36 -60.48
CA PRO A 29 2.64 -0.18 -59.34
C PRO A 29 3.04 -1.64 -59.59
N SER A 30 4.26 -2.02 -59.18
CA SER A 30 4.73 -3.41 -59.28
C SER A 30 3.81 -4.38 -58.52
N PRO A 31 3.74 -5.66 -58.91
CA PRO A 31 2.90 -6.66 -58.24
C PRO A 31 3.18 -6.79 -56.73
N SER A 32 4.43 -6.51 -56.31
CA SER A 32 4.85 -6.47 -54.92
C SER A 32 4.30 -5.28 -54.12
N LEU A 33 4.07 -4.13 -54.77
CA LEU A 33 3.45 -2.95 -54.17
C LEU A 33 1.93 -3.07 -54.10
N ALA A 34 1.30 -3.72 -55.08
CA ALA A 34 -0.15 -3.94 -55.12
C ALA A 34 -0.69 -4.68 -53.87
N VAL A 35 0.12 -5.57 -53.28
CA VAL A 35 -0.22 -6.32 -52.06
C VAL A 35 -0.22 -5.42 -50.80
N LEU A 36 0.55 -4.35 -50.81
CA LEU A 36 0.71 -3.45 -49.64
C LEU A 36 -0.26 -2.26 -49.66
N VAL A 37 -0.85 -1.93 -50.82
CA VAL A 37 -1.82 -0.84 -50.97
C VAL A 37 -3.03 -0.98 -50.03
N PRO A 38 -3.66 -2.16 -49.86
CA PRO A 38 -4.79 -2.32 -48.94
C PRO A 38 -4.37 -2.16 -47.47
N ILE A 39 -3.17 -2.61 -47.11
CA ILE A 39 -2.62 -2.50 -45.75
C ILE A 39 -2.34 -1.02 -45.43
N ALA A 40 -1.75 -0.28 -46.36
CA ALA A 40 -1.51 1.15 -46.23
C ALA A 40 -2.81 1.96 -46.13
N GLN A 41 -3.88 1.54 -46.81
CA GLN A 41 -5.22 2.13 -46.66
C GLN A 41 -5.80 1.89 -45.26
N VAL A 42 -5.66 0.68 -44.70
CA VAL A 42 -6.12 0.35 -43.34
C VAL A 42 -5.34 1.12 -42.27
N LEU A 43 -4.04 1.33 -42.47
CA LEU A 43 -3.17 2.03 -41.52
C LEU A 43 -3.31 3.57 -41.58
N ARG A 44 -3.68 4.13 -42.73
CA ARG A 44 -3.86 5.58 -42.91
C ARG A 44 -4.89 6.16 -41.94
N ASP A 45 -5.94 5.39 -41.68
CA ASP A 45 -7.04 5.80 -40.83
C ASP A 45 -6.83 5.35 -39.38
N LEU A 46 -5.59 5.13 -38.93
CA LEU A 46 -5.27 4.90 -37.53
C LEU A 46 -4.62 6.13 -36.87
N PRO A 47 -5.07 6.50 -35.65
CA PRO A 47 -6.27 5.99 -34.99
C PRO A 47 -7.54 6.46 -35.73
N ARG A 48 -8.54 5.55 -35.82
CA ARG A 48 -9.80 5.75 -36.55
C ARG A 48 -10.49 7.04 -36.14
N GLU A 49 -11.15 7.69 -37.08
CA GLU A 49 -11.89 8.93 -36.81
C GLU A 49 -12.90 8.74 -35.67
N SER A 50 -13.57 7.58 -35.60
CA SER A 50 -14.43 7.19 -34.49
C SER A 50 -13.70 7.11 -33.15
N PHE A 51 -12.46 6.63 -33.11
CA PHE A 51 -11.62 6.65 -31.91
C PHE A 51 -11.22 8.07 -31.54
N ARG A 52 -10.86 8.92 -32.50
CA ARG A 52 -10.52 10.34 -32.23
C ARG A 52 -11.73 11.10 -31.71
N ILE A 53 -12.92 10.86 -32.26
CA ILE A 53 -14.18 11.43 -31.80
C ILE A 53 -14.52 10.92 -30.39
N ALA A 54 -14.40 9.61 -30.14
CA ALA A 54 -14.64 9.03 -28.82
C ALA A 54 -13.65 9.55 -27.77
N LEU A 55 -12.37 9.65 -28.12
CA LEU A 55 -11.33 10.20 -27.25
C LEU A 55 -11.55 11.70 -27.00
N LYS A 56 -11.90 12.48 -28.02
CA LYS A 56 -12.24 13.90 -27.87
C LYS A 56 -13.47 14.10 -27.00
N SER A 57 -14.52 13.28 -27.19
CA SER A 57 -15.71 13.31 -26.36
C SER A 57 -15.42 12.89 -24.92
N ASP A 58 -14.54 11.89 -24.69
CA ASP A 58 -14.16 11.48 -23.35
C ASP A 58 -13.27 12.53 -22.66
N LEU A 59 -12.31 13.12 -23.38
CA LEU A 59 -11.49 14.22 -22.88
C LEU A 59 -12.36 15.45 -22.57
N GLN A 60 -13.27 15.85 -23.45
CA GLN A 60 -14.19 16.95 -23.21
C GLN A 60 -15.13 16.66 -22.03
N ARG A 61 -15.65 15.44 -21.91
CA ARG A 61 -16.44 15.02 -20.74
C ARG A 61 -15.63 15.12 -19.45
N ARG A 62 -14.35 14.71 -19.45
CA ARG A 62 -13.44 14.83 -18.30
C ARG A 62 -13.12 16.29 -17.98
N THR A 63 -12.90 17.14 -18.99
CA THR A 63 -12.67 18.58 -18.82
C THR A 63 -13.91 19.29 -18.28
N SER A 64 -15.10 18.98 -18.79
CA SER A 64 -16.37 19.52 -18.29
C SER A 64 -16.75 18.99 -16.91
N MET A 65 -16.37 17.75 -16.56
CA MET A 65 -16.47 17.24 -15.18
C MET A 65 -15.48 17.93 -14.23
N ASN A 66 -14.30 18.33 -14.69
CA ASN A 66 -13.34 19.12 -13.92
C ASN A 66 -13.75 20.59 -13.77
N GLU A 67 -14.52 21.16 -14.71
CA GLU A 67 -14.99 22.55 -14.65
C GLU A 67 -16.33 22.71 -13.90
N ALA A 68 -17.20 21.68 -13.91
CA ALA A 68 -18.46 21.68 -13.14
C ALA A 68 -18.27 21.31 -11.67
N VAL A 69 -17.07 20.89 -11.28
CA VAL A 69 -16.62 20.84 -9.89
C VAL A 69 -15.61 21.97 -9.75
N ALA A 70 -16.11 23.19 -9.49
CA ALA A 70 -15.29 24.11 -8.70
C ALA A 70 -14.72 23.28 -7.54
N PRO A 71 -13.42 23.33 -7.24
CA PRO A 71 -12.90 22.59 -6.11
C PRO A 71 -13.76 23.00 -4.91
N SER A 72 -14.63 22.08 -4.48
CA SER A 72 -15.02 22.00 -3.08
C SER A 72 -13.72 22.21 -2.35
N PRO A 73 -13.62 23.19 -1.44
CA PRO A 73 -12.37 23.50 -0.76
C PRO A 73 -11.76 22.15 -0.41
N GLU A 74 -10.53 21.89 -0.89
CA GLU A 74 -9.82 20.65 -0.65
C GLU A 74 -10.24 20.19 0.74
N ARG A 75 -10.95 19.06 0.81
CA ARG A 75 -11.38 18.52 2.10
C ARG A 75 -10.05 18.18 2.76
N SER A 76 -9.50 19.16 3.49
CA SER A 76 -8.25 19.07 4.20
C SER A 76 -8.31 17.76 4.95
N LEU A 77 -7.24 16.95 4.90
CA LEU A 77 -7.14 15.57 5.41
C LEU A 77 -7.79 15.36 6.80
N HIS A 78 -9.11 15.31 6.87
CA HIS A 78 -9.91 15.16 8.09
C HIS A 78 -10.68 13.85 8.08
N TYR A 79 -10.41 12.98 7.10
CA TYR A 79 -10.90 11.60 7.09
C TYR A 79 -10.01 10.66 7.92
N MET A 80 -8.84 11.13 8.36
CA MET A 80 -7.96 10.43 9.30
C MET A 80 -8.02 11.13 10.66
N ARG A 81 -7.99 10.34 11.74
CA ARG A 81 -7.78 10.89 13.08
C ARG A 81 -6.35 11.46 13.21
N PRO A 82 -6.15 12.57 13.95
CA PRO A 82 -4.81 13.11 14.18
C PRO A 82 -3.85 12.07 14.76
N GLY A 83 -2.64 11.98 14.21
CA GLY A 83 -1.61 11.01 14.65
C GLY A 83 -1.70 9.64 13.96
N PHE A 84 -2.78 9.35 13.25
CA PHE A 84 -2.91 8.14 12.45
C PHE A 84 -2.32 8.30 11.05
N THR A 85 -2.13 7.15 10.40
CA THR A 85 -1.75 7.07 8.98
C THR A 85 -2.79 6.23 8.23
N SER A 86 -2.66 6.15 6.92
CA SER A 86 -3.56 5.36 6.10
C SER A 86 -3.54 3.87 6.44
N ILE A 87 -2.50 3.34 7.08
CA ILE A 87 -2.47 1.96 7.56
C ILE A 87 -1.98 1.95 9.01
N THR A 88 -2.70 1.27 9.89
CA THR A 88 -2.36 1.09 11.29
C THR A 88 -2.51 -0.39 11.64
N PRO A 89 -1.45 -1.07 12.12
CA PRO A 89 -1.59 -2.45 12.57
C PRO A 89 -2.50 -2.52 13.79
N TYR A 90 -3.42 -3.48 13.77
CA TYR A 90 -4.29 -3.79 14.90
C TYR A 90 -3.90 -5.17 15.46
N ILE A 91 -3.45 -5.21 16.71
CA ILE A 91 -2.86 -6.41 17.30
C ILE A 91 -3.73 -6.91 18.45
N LEU A 92 -4.23 -8.14 18.32
CA LEU A 92 -4.92 -8.83 19.41
C LEU A 92 -3.93 -9.71 20.16
N VAL A 93 -3.79 -9.46 21.46
CA VAL A 93 -2.82 -10.16 22.31
C VAL A 93 -3.47 -10.70 23.57
N ALA A 94 -2.95 -11.79 24.11
CA ALA A 94 -3.31 -12.22 25.46
C ALA A 94 -2.52 -11.39 26.50
N GLY A 95 -3.20 -10.48 27.20
CA GLY A 95 -2.57 -9.62 28.21
C GLY A 95 -2.12 -8.26 27.64
N GLY A 96 -3.06 -7.50 27.08
CA GLY A 96 -2.85 -6.21 26.43
C GLY A 96 -2.07 -5.21 27.28
N THR A 97 -2.32 -5.15 28.59
CA THR A 97 -1.55 -4.27 29.49
C THR A 97 -0.06 -4.60 29.48
N ARG A 98 0.31 -5.89 29.49
CA ARG A 98 1.73 -6.29 29.41
C ARG A 98 2.33 -5.95 28.05
N PHE A 99 1.55 -6.03 26.98
CA PHE A 99 2.01 -5.67 25.65
C PHE A 99 2.25 -4.16 25.52
N VAL A 100 1.37 -3.33 26.08
CA VAL A 100 1.60 -1.88 26.16
C VAL A 100 2.88 -1.55 26.91
N GLU A 101 3.15 -2.21 28.03
CA GLU A 101 4.41 -2.01 28.77
C GLU A 101 5.65 -2.49 28.00
N PHE A 102 5.52 -3.57 27.22
CA PHE A 102 6.57 -3.99 26.29
C PHE A 102 6.84 -2.90 25.24
N LEU A 103 5.81 -2.35 24.60
CA LEU A 103 5.96 -1.28 23.59
C LEU A 103 6.63 -0.03 24.19
N LYS A 104 6.26 0.36 25.43
CA LYS A 104 6.91 1.45 26.17
C LYS A 104 8.39 1.17 26.42
N ALA A 105 8.72 -0.01 26.95
CA ALA A 105 10.08 -0.36 27.36
C ALA A 105 11.02 -0.63 26.18
N ALA A 106 10.57 -1.37 25.18
CA ALA A 106 11.38 -1.76 24.02
C ALA A 106 11.51 -0.61 23.01
N PHE A 107 10.38 0.02 22.68
CA PHE A 107 10.25 0.89 21.51
C PHE A 107 9.92 2.34 21.85
N ASN A 108 10.04 2.74 23.13
CA ASN A 108 9.69 4.07 23.62
C ASN A 108 8.24 4.46 23.26
N GLY A 109 7.35 3.47 23.24
CA GLY A 109 5.94 3.67 22.94
C GLY A 109 5.28 4.67 23.90
N VAL A 110 4.39 5.50 23.37
CA VAL A 110 3.59 6.45 24.16
C VAL A 110 2.12 6.08 24.03
N GLU A 111 1.55 5.57 25.11
CA GLU A 111 0.12 5.29 25.20
C GLU A 111 -0.68 6.59 25.03
N ARG A 112 -1.59 6.60 24.05
CA ARG A 112 -2.43 7.76 23.70
C ARG A 112 -3.86 7.59 24.14
N LEU A 113 -4.37 6.38 24.02
CA LEU A 113 -5.73 6.02 24.40
C LEU A 113 -5.72 4.63 25.03
N ARG A 114 -6.56 4.48 26.06
CA ARG A 114 -6.94 3.18 26.61
C ARG A 114 -8.42 3.20 26.92
N VAL A 115 -9.11 2.21 26.40
CA VAL A 115 -10.52 1.95 26.67
C VAL A 115 -10.61 0.59 27.38
N PRO A 116 -10.83 0.58 28.70
CA PRO A 116 -10.94 -0.65 29.46
C PRO A 116 -12.29 -1.34 29.21
N ALA A 117 -12.29 -2.66 29.20
CA ALA A 117 -13.48 -3.48 29.36
C ALA A 117 -13.91 -3.51 30.84
N PRO A 118 -15.16 -3.91 31.16
CA PRO A 118 -15.65 -3.98 32.55
C PRO A 118 -14.84 -4.90 33.47
N ASP A 119 -14.18 -5.92 32.93
CA ASP A 119 -13.33 -6.86 33.66
C ASP A 119 -11.87 -6.36 33.85
N GLY A 120 -11.56 -5.16 33.34
CA GLY A 120 -10.24 -4.54 33.42
C GLY A 120 -9.27 -4.91 32.29
N THR A 121 -9.67 -5.78 31.35
CA THR A 121 -8.91 -6.02 30.12
C THR A 121 -8.96 -4.81 29.19
N ILE A 122 -8.09 -4.75 28.18
CA ILE A 122 -8.10 -3.68 27.17
C ILE A 122 -9.11 -4.04 26.09
N MET A 123 -10.21 -3.30 26.01
CA MET A 123 -11.11 -3.39 24.85
C MET A 123 -10.46 -2.77 23.61
N HIS A 124 -9.80 -1.61 23.78
CA HIS A 124 -9.03 -0.94 22.74
C HIS A 124 -7.96 -0.05 23.36
N ALA A 125 -6.77 0.01 22.76
CA ALA A 125 -5.74 0.97 23.10
C ALA A 125 -4.96 1.41 21.86
N GLU A 126 -4.41 2.62 21.95
CA GLU A 126 -3.58 3.25 20.92
C GLU A 126 -2.22 3.58 21.53
N VAL A 127 -1.15 3.05 20.94
CA VAL A 127 0.23 3.31 21.36
C VAL A 127 1.01 3.90 20.20
N ALA A 128 1.44 5.16 20.34
CA ALA A 128 2.28 5.80 19.35
C ALA A 128 3.72 5.26 19.46
N VAL A 129 4.30 4.86 18.34
CA VAL A 129 5.69 4.39 18.24
C VAL A 129 6.36 5.11 17.08
N GLY A 130 7.38 5.91 17.38
CA GLY A 130 7.99 6.82 16.41
C GLY A 130 6.96 7.76 15.79
N ASN A 131 6.85 7.78 14.46
CA ASN A 131 5.85 8.56 13.71
C ASN A 131 4.61 7.72 13.27
N GLY A 132 4.42 6.55 13.87
CA GLY A 132 3.30 5.64 13.61
C GLY A 132 2.44 5.38 14.85
N MET A 133 1.38 4.61 14.65
CA MET A 133 0.46 4.15 15.69
C MET A 133 0.37 2.63 15.64
N ILE A 134 0.16 2.02 16.80
CA ILE A 134 -0.29 0.63 16.93
C ILE A 134 -1.61 0.67 17.67
N GLU A 135 -2.62 0.03 17.09
CA GLU A 135 -3.87 -0.27 17.79
C GLU A 135 -3.79 -1.67 18.37
N LEU A 136 -4.40 -1.88 19.53
CA LEU A 136 -4.42 -3.19 20.16
C LEU A 136 -5.65 -3.41 21.03
N GLY A 137 -5.95 -4.69 21.28
CA GLY A 137 -6.97 -5.13 22.23
C GLY A 137 -6.57 -6.46 22.86
N ASP A 138 -7.18 -6.77 24.00
CA ASP A 138 -7.08 -8.09 24.58
C ASP A 138 -7.87 -9.11 23.74
N ALA A 139 -7.22 -10.24 23.49
CA ALA A 139 -7.83 -11.38 22.82
C ALA A 139 -8.90 -12.04 23.70
N ASN A 140 -9.89 -12.66 23.07
CA ASN A 140 -10.95 -13.44 23.70
C ASN A 140 -11.42 -14.59 22.78
N ASP A 141 -12.43 -15.35 23.20
CA ASP A 141 -12.94 -16.50 22.45
C ASP A 141 -13.46 -16.14 21.05
N GLN A 142 -14.02 -14.94 20.89
CA GLN A 142 -14.50 -14.44 19.59
C GLN A 142 -13.36 -13.89 18.73
N TYR A 143 -12.39 -13.25 19.37
CA TYR A 143 -11.26 -12.57 18.72
C TYR A 143 -9.94 -13.08 19.33
N PRO A 144 -9.42 -14.22 18.85
CA PRO A 144 -8.25 -14.85 19.45
C PRO A 144 -6.98 -14.03 19.20
N ALA A 145 -5.95 -14.29 20.01
CA ALA A 145 -4.65 -13.66 19.87
C ALA A 145 -4.08 -13.99 18.49
N THR A 146 -3.65 -12.96 17.77
CA THR A 146 -3.24 -13.07 16.37
C THR A 146 -1.89 -12.38 16.22
N PRO A 147 -0.78 -13.14 16.32
CA PRO A 147 0.55 -12.58 16.13
C PRO A 147 0.72 -11.96 14.76
N VAL A 148 1.52 -10.89 14.69
CA VAL A 148 1.82 -10.18 13.44
C VAL A 148 3.32 -10.10 13.19
N THR A 149 3.71 -9.84 11.95
CA THR A 149 5.07 -9.39 11.64
C THR A 149 5.07 -7.92 11.30
N LEU A 150 6.01 -7.17 11.87
CA LEU A 150 6.13 -5.73 11.73
C LEU A 150 7.56 -5.37 11.38
N HIS A 151 7.71 -4.41 10.49
CA HIS A 151 8.98 -3.73 10.27
C HIS A 151 9.02 -2.45 11.11
N HIS A 152 9.93 -2.41 12.06
CA HIS A 152 10.25 -1.26 12.87
C HIS A 152 11.55 -0.57 12.41
N TYR A 153 11.39 0.54 11.69
CA TYR A 153 12.49 1.43 11.35
C TYR A 153 12.83 2.37 12.50
N VAL A 154 14.13 2.41 12.86
CA VAL A 154 14.67 3.17 13.98
C VAL A 154 16.02 3.80 13.64
N ASP A 155 16.38 4.86 14.35
CA ASP A 155 17.68 5.52 14.16
C ASP A 155 18.85 4.63 14.63
N ASP A 156 18.61 3.72 15.58
CA ASP A 156 19.62 2.79 16.11
C ASP A 156 19.00 1.40 16.36
N ALA A 157 19.25 0.49 15.43
CA ALA A 157 18.75 -0.88 15.46
C ALA A 157 19.38 -1.69 16.60
N ASP A 158 20.68 -1.53 16.86
CA ASP A 158 21.39 -2.26 17.92
C ASP A 158 20.88 -1.89 19.31
N ALA A 159 20.69 -0.60 19.58
CA ALA A 159 20.14 -0.12 20.84
C ALA A 159 18.69 -0.57 21.02
N THR A 160 17.87 -0.48 19.97
CA THR A 160 16.46 -0.89 20.02
C THR A 160 16.32 -2.39 20.21
N TYR A 161 17.12 -3.18 19.49
CA TYR A 161 17.21 -4.62 19.64
C TYR A 161 17.59 -5.01 21.07
N THR A 162 18.64 -4.38 21.63
CA THR A 162 19.08 -4.64 23.01
C THR A 162 17.98 -4.32 24.03
N ARG A 163 17.28 -3.18 23.89
CA ARG A 163 16.14 -2.83 24.75
C ARG A 163 15.00 -3.84 24.65
N ALA A 164 14.68 -4.31 23.44
CA ALA A 164 13.64 -5.30 23.24
C ALA A 164 13.97 -6.62 23.95
N LEU A 165 15.22 -7.09 23.88
CA LEU A 165 15.67 -8.28 24.63
C LEU A 165 15.57 -8.07 26.15
N GLN A 166 15.97 -6.90 26.65
CA GLN A 166 15.82 -6.54 28.08
C GLN A 166 14.36 -6.47 28.52
N ALA A 167 13.46 -6.06 27.61
CA ALA A 167 12.02 -6.07 27.83
C ALA A 167 11.40 -7.48 27.70
N GLY A 168 12.22 -8.51 27.44
CA GLY A 168 11.85 -9.93 27.46
C GLY A 168 11.50 -10.53 26.10
N ALA A 169 11.82 -9.85 25.00
CA ALA A 169 11.82 -10.48 23.67
C ALA A 169 12.95 -11.51 23.52
N THR A 170 12.79 -12.42 22.56
CA THR A 170 13.82 -13.38 22.17
C THR A 170 14.44 -12.99 20.83
N SER A 171 15.75 -13.15 20.72
CA SER A 171 16.50 -13.01 19.47
C SER A 171 16.02 -14.03 18.44
N ILE A 172 15.65 -13.57 17.24
CA ILE A 172 15.63 -14.43 16.05
C ILE A 172 17.03 -14.36 15.43
N TYR A 173 17.52 -13.15 15.12
CA TYR A 173 18.92 -12.90 14.77
C TYR A 173 19.33 -11.45 15.10
N PRO A 174 20.59 -11.22 15.50
CA PRO A 174 21.07 -9.89 15.86
C PRO A 174 21.18 -8.97 14.64
N PRO A 175 21.18 -7.63 14.84
CA PRO A 175 21.40 -6.69 13.75
C PRO A 175 22.71 -6.95 13.02
N THR A 176 22.64 -6.99 11.68
CA THR A 176 23.77 -7.18 10.79
C THR A 176 23.76 -6.18 9.64
N ASP A 177 24.92 -5.90 9.08
CA ASP A 177 25.09 -5.11 7.85
C ASP A 177 25.09 -5.98 6.58
N ASP A 178 25.11 -7.31 6.74
CA ASP A 178 25.13 -8.28 5.64
C ASP A 178 23.73 -8.57 5.07
N HIS A 179 22.70 -7.87 5.54
CA HIS A 179 21.34 -8.06 5.06
C HIS A 179 21.19 -7.58 3.60
N PRO A 180 20.49 -8.31 2.71
CA PRO A 180 20.38 -7.95 1.29
C PRO A 180 19.75 -6.57 1.02
N SER A 181 18.99 -6.00 1.96
CA SER A 181 18.46 -4.64 1.83
C SER A 181 19.55 -3.55 1.96
N GLY A 182 20.72 -3.89 2.52
CA GLY A 182 21.79 -2.95 2.86
C GLY A 182 21.60 -2.23 4.20
N ASP A 183 20.41 -2.29 4.79
CA ASP A 183 20.14 -1.71 6.11
C ASP A 183 20.84 -2.47 7.24
N ARG A 184 21.06 -1.80 8.36
CA ARG A 184 21.47 -2.46 9.61
C ARG A 184 20.23 -3.14 10.18
N TRP A 185 20.08 -4.45 10.00
CA TRP A 185 18.81 -5.15 10.18
C TRP A 185 18.94 -6.35 11.12
N GLY A 186 18.09 -6.43 12.14
CA GLY A 186 17.94 -7.58 13.03
C GLY A 186 16.48 -8.00 13.21
N ALA A 187 16.23 -9.10 13.92
CA ALA A 187 14.88 -9.58 14.18
C ALA A 187 14.71 -10.15 15.60
N ILE A 188 13.58 -9.84 16.22
CA ILE A 188 13.16 -10.39 17.52
C ILE A 188 11.74 -10.91 17.46
N GLN A 189 11.40 -11.79 18.41
CA GLN A 189 10.02 -12.19 18.70
C GLN A 189 9.67 -11.74 20.12
N ASP A 190 8.56 -11.05 20.30
CA ASP A 190 8.08 -10.66 21.64
C ASP A 190 7.37 -11.81 22.36
N GLN A 191 6.97 -11.59 23.63
CA GLN A 191 6.32 -12.63 24.45
C GLN A 191 4.89 -12.96 24.02
N PHE A 192 4.32 -12.19 23.09
CA PHE A 192 2.98 -12.37 22.54
C PHE A 192 3.01 -13.06 21.17
N GLY A 193 4.23 -13.39 20.69
CA GLY A 193 4.47 -14.08 19.42
C GLY A 193 4.64 -13.15 18.23
N ASN A 194 4.53 -11.82 18.39
CA ASN A 194 4.75 -10.91 17.26
C ASN A 194 6.22 -10.89 16.91
N ARG A 195 6.50 -10.78 15.61
CA ARG A 195 7.85 -10.70 15.06
C ARG A 195 8.14 -9.28 14.61
N TRP A 196 9.34 -8.83 14.92
CA TRP A 196 9.77 -7.46 14.66
C TRP A 196 11.08 -7.48 13.91
N TYR A 197 11.06 -7.02 12.67
CA TYR A 197 12.26 -6.61 11.96
C TYR A 197 12.65 -5.23 12.46
N ILE A 198 13.85 -5.08 13.00
CA ILE A 198 14.34 -3.81 13.54
C ILE A 198 15.47 -3.36 12.63
N ALA A 199 15.27 -2.23 11.94
CA ALA A 199 16.23 -1.76 10.95
C ALA A 199 16.59 -0.29 11.12
N THR A 200 17.88 0.01 10.96
CA THR A 200 18.35 1.38 10.69
C THR A 200 18.60 1.53 9.20
N PRO A 201 17.83 2.39 8.52
CA PRO A 201 17.97 2.55 7.08
C PRO A 201 19.29 3.24 6.74
N LYS A 202 20.02 2.74 5.73
CA LYS A 202 21.32 3.32 5.32
C LYS A 202 21.27 4.27 4.12
N GLY A 203 20.12 4.36 3.45
CA GLY A 203 19.91 5.22 2.27
C GLY A 203 18.82 6.29 2.45
N TRP A 204 18.12 6.29 3.58
CA TRP A 204 17.01 7.21 3.87
C TRP A 204 16.74 7.29 5.38
N THR A 205 15.92 8.23 5.86
CA THR A 205 15.64 8.40 7.30
C THR A 205 14.13 8.31 7.55
N PRO A 206 13.66 7.59 8.60
CA PRO A 206 12.25 7.60 9.00
C PRO A 206 11.78 9.00 9.40
N GLY A 207 10.50 9.32 9.22
CA GLY A 207 9.98 10.66 9.59
C GLY A 207 8.76 11.14 8.78
N PRO A 208 8.28 12.38 8.99
CA PRO A 208 7.07 12.91 8.33
C PRO A 208 7.16 12.98 6.81
N LYS A 209 8.38 13.04 6.28
CA LYS A 209 8.72 12.95 4.85
C LYS A 209 9.51 11.66 4.55
N GLY A 210 9.57 10.74 5.52
CA GLY A 210 10.40 9.55 5.66
C GLY A 210 9.58 8.25 5.63
N LEU A 211 10.21 7.09 5.88
CA LEU A 211 9.47 5.85 6.18
C LEU A 211 8.61 6.06 7.43
N ARG A 212 7.51 5.32 7.49
CA ARG A 212 6.80 5.11 8.76
C ARG A 212 7.66 4.22 9.64
N SER A 213 7.79 4.60 10.90
CA SER A 213 8.58 3.90 11.92
C SER A 213 8.08 2.49 12.13
N ILE A 214 6.78 2.23 11.93
CA ILE A 214 6.17 0.89 12.01
C ILE A 214 5.39 0.64 10.73
N GLN A 215 5.62 -0.52 10.12
CA GLN A 215 4.93 -0.98 8.92
C GLN A 215 4.49 -2.44 9.10
N PRO A 216 3.25 -2.80 8.72
CA PRO A 216 2.88 -4.20 8.59
C PRO A 216 3.76 -4.93 7.58
N TYR A 217 4.19 -6.13 7.93
CA TYR A 217 4.94 -7.02 7.05
C TYR A 217 4.14 -8.31 6.87
N LEU A 218 3.73 -8.61 5.63
CA LEU A 218 2.89 -9.75 5.31
C LEU A 218 3.72 -10.83 4.61
N HIS A 219 3.96 -11.92 5.32
CA HIS A 219 4.41 -13.16 4.70
C HIS A 219 3.20 -13.85 4.06
N LEU A 220 3.21 -14.05 2.75
CA LEU A 220 2.05 -14.56 2.03
C LEU A 220 2.37 -15.83 1.25
N ARG A 221 1.37 -16.68 1.08
CA ARG A 221 1.39 -17.70 0.02
C ARG A 221 0.88 -17.07 -1.26
N ASP A 222 1.59 -17.30 -2.36
CA ASP A 222 1.33 -16.68 -3.65
C ASP A 222 1.34 -15.14 -3.57
N ALA A 223 2.37 -14.55 -2.96
CA ALA A 223 2.48 -13.11 -2.73
C ALA A 223 2.27 -12.27 -4.00
N HIS A 224 2.64 -12.81 -5.17
CA HIS A 224 2.42 -12.20 -6.47
C HIS A 224 0.94 -11.94 -6.82
N LYS A 225 -0.01 -12.63 -6.17
CA LYS A 225 -1.45 -12.42 -6.34
C LYS A 225 -2.00 -11.33 -5.41
N MET A 226 -1.32 -11.04 -4.29
CA MET A 226 -1.76 -10.01 -3.36
C MET A 226 -1.60 -8.62 -3.94
N ILE A 227 -0.51 -8.35 -4.66
CA ILE A 227 -0.23 -7.04 -5.26
C ILE A 227 -1.39 -6.58 -6.17
N PRO A 228 -1.83 -7.34 -7.20
CA PRO A 228 -2.95 -6.91 -8.04
C PRO A 228 -4.27 -6.84 -7.28
N PHE A 229 -4.46 -7.66 -6.22
CA PHE A 229 -5.61 -7.50 -5.33
C PHE A 229 -5.57 -6.14 -4.62
N LEU A 230 -4.44 -5.75 -4.03
CA LEU A 230 -4.29 -4.47 -3.34
C LEU A 230 -4.44 -3.28 -4.28
N GLU A 231 -3.88 -3.36 -5.50
CA GLU A 231 -4.07 -2.34 -6.54
C GLU A 231 -5.56 -2.20 -6.90
N SER A 232 -6.25 -3.33 -7.12
CA SER A 232 -7.66 -3.33 -7.51
C SER A 232 -8.61 -2.96 -6.36
N ALA A 233 -8.32 -3.36 -5.13
CA ALA A 233 -9.21 -3.21 -3.98
C ALA A 233 -8.97 -1.89 -3.23
N PHE A 234 -7.70 -1.51 -3.07
CA PHE A 234 -7.28 -0.42 -2.20
C PHE A 234 -6.64 0.75 -2.95
N SER A 235 -6.62 0.71 -4.28
CA SER A 235 -5.89 1.68 -5.12
C SER A 235 -4.42 1.79 -4.67
N ALA A 236 -3.85 0.65 -4.27
CA ALA A 236 -2.49 0.56 -3.81
C ALA A 236 -1.50 0.78 -4.96
N GLU A 237 -0.28 1.17 -4.62
CA GLU A 237 0.82 1.34 -5.57
C GLU A 237 2.03 0.53 -5.11
N ALA A 238 2.53 -0.35 -5.97
CA ALA A 238 3.80 -1.03 -5.73
C ALA A 238 4.97 -0.08 -6.01
N LEU A 239 5.69 0.32 -4.95
CA LEU A 239 6.85 1.21 -5.04
C LEU A 239 8.11 0.46 -5.51
N GLY A 240 8.13 -0.85 -5.30
CA GLY A 240 9.19 -1.76 -5.74
C GLY A 240 8.77 -3.19 -5.50
N VAL A 241 9.12 -4.08 -6.45
CA VAL A 241 8.86 -5.52 -6.35
C VAL A 241 10.12 -6.25 -6.77
N HIS A 242 10.78 -6.88 -5.80
CA HIS A 242 11.95 -7.70 -6.01
C HIS A 242 11.51 -9.16 -6.06
N LYS A 243 11.91 -9.87 -7.12
CA LYS A 243 11.54 -11.26 -7.34
C LYS A 243 12.77 -12.15 -7.47
N SER A 244 12.62 -13.41 -7.06
CA SER A 244 13.59 -14.44 -7.38
C SER A 244 13.54 -14.77 -8.89
N PRO A 245 14.56 -15.46 -9.44
CA PRO A 245 14.51 -15.97 -10.81
C PRO A 245 13.29 -16.85 -11.10
N GLU A 246 12.78 -17.56 -10.09
CA GLU A 246 11.59 -18.42 -10.14
C GLU A 246 10.28 -17.62 -10.06
N GLY A 247 10.35 -16.31 -9.81
CA GLY A 247 9.21 -15.39 -9.81
C GLY A 247 8.54 -15.19 -8.44
N HIS A 248 9.08 -15.78 -7.37
CA HIS A 248 8.61 -15.52 -6.01
C HIS A 248 8.89 -14.08 -5.61
N VAL A 249 7.96 -13.44 -4.91
CA VAL A 249 8.20 -12.10 -4.36
C VAL A 249 9.14 -12.24 -3.18
N LEU A 250 10.38 -11.75 -3.33
CA LEU A 250 11.35 -11.72 -2.25
C LEU A 250 11.10 -10.54 -1.31
N HIS A 251 10.64 -9.42 -1.88
CA HIS A 251 10.23 -8.24 -1.14
C HIS A 251 9.43 -7.31 -2.05
N ALA A 252 8.36 -6.73 -1.52
CA ALA A 252 7.64 -5.64 -2.16
C ALA A 252 7.22 -4.61 -1.14
N THR A 253 7.37 -3.33 -1.49
CA THR A 253 6.83 -2.22 -0.69
C THR A 253 5.59 -1.69 -1.40
N ILE A 254 4.45 -1.75 -0.70
CA ILE A 254 3.15 -1.34 -1.23
C ILE A 254 2.68 -0.11 -0.48
N ARG A 255 2.36 0.95 -1.21
CA ARG A 255 1.79 2.19 -0.66
C ARG A 255 0.28 2.17 -0.75
N ILE A 256 -0.38 2.55 0.34
CA ILE A 256 -1.81 2.89 0.36
C ILE A 256 -1.94 4.23 1.10
N GLY A 257 -2.45 5.24 0.41
CA GLY A 257 -2.50 6.60 0.94
C GLY A 257 -1.11 7.11 1.36
N ASN A 258 -0.96 7.47 2.64
CA ASN A 258 0.29 8.02 3.20
C ASN A 258 1.11 7.02 4.04
N ALA A 259 0.83 5.73 3.91
CA ALA A 259 1.48 4.65 4.62
C ALA A 259 1.91 3.53 3.67
N THR A 260 2.81 2.67 4.14
CA THR A 260 3.29 1.51 3.40
C THR A 260 3.14 0.25 4.24
N LEU A 261 3.00 -0.86 3.53
CA LEU A 261 3.19 -2.21 4.07
C LEU A 261 4.22 -2.94 3.20
N GLU A 262 4.78 -3.99 3.77
CA GLU A 262 5.76 -4.84 3.09
C GLU A 262 5.18 -6.23 2.89
N ILE A 263 5.56 -6.88 1.79
CA ILE A 263 5.08 -8.22 1.43
C ILE A 263 6.26 -9.03 0.91
N ASP A 264 6.33 -10.29 1.32
CA ASP A 264 7.16 -11.31 0.69
C ASP A 264 6.41 -12.65 0.54
N GLU A 265 7.08 -13.60 -0.08
CA GLU A 265 6.67 -15.00 -0.10
C GLU A 265 7.08 -15.68 1.22
N ALA A 266 6.11 -16.35 1.84
CA ALA A 266 6.34 -17.16 3.02
C ALA A 266 7.35 -18.28 2.75
N HIS A 267 8.30 -18.46 3.66
CA HIS A 267 9.41 -19.41 3.51
C HIS A 267 9.97 -19.85 4.87
N GLY A 268 10.45 -21.08 4.97
CA GLY A 268 11.08 -21.60 6.20
C GLY A 268 10.22 -21.37 7.45
N GLU A 269 10.77 -20.68 8.44
CA GLU A 269 10.06 -20.30 9.67
C GLU A 269 9.12 -19.08 9.52
N PHE A 270 9.23 -18.32 8.43
CA PHE A 270 8.41 -17.16 8.07
C PHE A 270 7.16 -17.62 7.30
N GLN A 271 6.26 -18.26 8.04
CA GLN A 271 4.97 -18.72 7.52
C GLN A 271 3.92 -17.59 7.58
N PRO A 272 2.83 -17.67 6.78
CA PRO A 272 1.81 -16.63 6.80
C PRO A 272 1.21 -16.41 8.18
N MET A 273 1.09 -15.15 8.56
CA MET A 273 0.44 -14.70 9.79
C MET A 273 -0.65 -13.69 9.43
N PRO A 274 -1.87 -14.16 9.11
CA PRO A 274 -2.97 -13.27 8.80
C PRO A 274 -3.19 -12.27 9.93
N CYS A 275 -3.28 -10.98 9.61
CA CYS A 275 -3.34 -9.92 10.61
C CYS A 275 -4.60 -9.07 10.47
N TYR A 276 -4.81 -8.17 11.45
CA TYR A 276 -5.81 -7.12 11.37
C TYR A 276 -5.13 -5.79 11.02
N LEU A 277 -5.69 -5.10 10.04
CA LEU A 277 -5.19 -3.81 9.56
C LEU A 277 -6.34 -2.81 9.62
N HIS A 278 -6.11 -1.70 10.33
CA HIS A 278 -7.00 -0.56 10.27
C HIS A 278 -6.51 0.41 9.20
N ILE A 279 -7.41 0.79 8.30
CA ILE A 279 -7.13 1.68 7.17
C ILE A 279 -8.11 2.84 7.14
N TYR A 280 -7.55 4.05 7.17
CA TYR A 280 -8.31 5.26 6.92
C TYR A 280 -8.33 5.62 5.44
N VAL A 281 -9.53 5.83 4.92
CA VAL A 281 -9.80 6.25 3.55
C VAL A 281 -10.74 7.45 3.49
N PRO A 282 -10.74 8.21 2.38
CA PRO A 282 -11.68 9.31 2.20
C PRO A 282 -13.16 8.89 2.15
N ASP A 283 -13.44 7.65 1.71
CA ASP A 283 -14.79 7.11 1.53
C ASP A 283 -14.81 5.60 1.82
N THR A 284 -15.31 5.24 3.01
CA THR A 284 -15.43 3.86 3.48
C THR A 284 -16.34 3.02 2.59
N ASP A 285 -17.47 3.56 2.16
CA ASP A 285 -18.49 2.83 1.40
C ASP A 285 -17.96 2.49 0.00
N ALA A 286 -17.30 3.46 -0.64
CA ALA A 286 -16.69 3.26 -1.95
C ALA A 286 -15.59 2.20 -1.92
N LEU A 287 -14.66 2.28 -0.95
CA LEU A 287 -13.57 1.31 -0.80
C LEU A 287 -14.11 -0.08 -0.46
N TYR A 288 -15.07 -0.17 0.45
CA TYR A 288 -15.71 -1.42 0.82
C TYR A 288 -16.31 -2.11 -0.41
N ALA A 289 -17.10 -1.39 -1.22
CA ALA A 289 -17.68 -1.94 -2.43
C ALA A 289 -16.61 -2.34 -3.47
N GLN A 290 -15.51 -1.59 -3.57
CA GLN A 290 -14.37 -1.90 -4.43
C GLN A 290 -13.66 -3.18 -3.99
N ALA A 291 -13.39 -3.34 -2.69
CA ALA A 291 -12.78 -4.53 -2.13
C ALA A 291 -13.64 -5.78 -2.40
N LEU A 292 -14.96 -5.70 -2.26
CA LEU A 292 -15.86 -6.81 -2.59
C LEU A 292 -15.79 -7.20 -4.08
N ARG A 293 -15.75 -6.21 -4.99
CA ARG A 293 -15.59 -6.47 -6.44
C ARG A 293 -14.23 -7.11 -6.76
N ALA A 294 -13.20 -6.78 -6.00
CA ALA A 294 -11.87 -7.36 -6.13
C ALA A 294 -11.73 -8.76 -5.48
N GLY A 295 -12.79 -9.28 -4.87
CA GLY A 295 -12.82 -10.63 -4.31
C GLY A 295 -12.66 -10.72 -2.79
N ALA A 296 -12.67 -9.59 -2.07
CA ALA A 296 -12.77 -9.62 -0.61
C ALA A 296 -14.15 -10.11 -0.15
N THR A 297 -14.20 -10.70 1.04
CA THR A 297 -15.46 -11.10 1.68
C THR A 297 -15.88 -10.07 2.72
N SER A 298 -17.16 -9.72 2.75
CA SER A 298 -17.74 -8.85 3.78
C SER A 298 -17.58 -9.47 5.17
N VAL A 299 -17.05 -8.70 6.11
CA VAL A 299 -17.09 -9.01 7.56
C VAL A 299 -18.13 -8.14 8.24
N GLU A 300 -18.11 -6.83 7.96
CA GLU A 300 -19.09 -5.87 8.46
C GLU A 300 -19.42 -4.83 7.38
N ALA A 301 -20.70 -4.64 7.09
CA ALA A 301 -21.14 -3.62 6.15
C ALA A 301 -20.91 -2.20 6.70
N PRO A 302 -20.65 -1.21 5.84
CA PRO A 302 -20.45 0.18 6.26
C PRO A 302 -21.54 0.70 7.20
N THR A 303 -21.15 1.10 8.41
CA THR A 303 -22.02 1.68 9.45
C THR A 303 -21.36 2.88 10.15
N ASN A 304 -22.16 3.84 10.63
CA ASN A 304 -21.65 4.91 11.49
C ASN A 304 -21.46 4.36 12.89
N LYS A 305 -20.27 4.55 13.44
CA LYS A 305 -19.89 4.05 14.76
C LYS A 305 -20.08 5.14 15.81
N PRO A 306 -20.35 4.76 17.08
CA PRO A 306 -20.54 5.71 18.16
C PRO A 306 -19.28 6.55 18.47
N TYR A 307 -18.11 6.05 18.10
CA TYR A 307 -16.81 6.71 18.26
C TYR A 307 -16.42 7.61 17.07
N GLY A 308 -17.36 7.97 16.19
CA GLY A 308 -17.17 9.03 15.20
C GLY A 308 -16.61 8.61 13.84
N ASP A 309 -16.42 7.31 13.60
CA ASP A 309 -16.01 6.79 12.29
C ASP A 309 -17.20 6.24 11.49
N ARG A 310 -17.17 6.44 10.17
CA ARG A 310 -17.88 5.57 9.23
C ARG A 310 -16.99 4.35 8.99
N ALA A 311 -17.37 3.18 9.50
CA ALA A 311 -16.51 2.01 9.48
C ALA A 311 -17.14 0.79 8.79
N ALA A 312 -16.31 -0.04 8.18
CA ALA A 312 -16.65 -1.31 7.57
C ALA A 312 -15.53 -2.34 7.80
N GLY A 313 -15.81 -3.61 7.55
CA GLY A 313 -14.83 -4.69 7.67
C GLY A 313 -14.88 -5.61 6.45
N VAL A 314 -13.72 -5.93 5.89
CA VAL A 314 -13.57 -6.98 4.86
C VAL A 314 -12.44 -7.92 5.20
N LYS A 315 -12.51 -9.15 4.70
CA LYS A 315 -11.41 -10.12 4.74
C LYS A 315 -10.92 -10.35 3.32
N ASP A 316 -9.61 -10.25 3.11
CA ASP A 316 -9.02 -10.48 1.80
C ASP A 316 -8.89 -11.98 1.47
N PRO A 317 -8.60 -12.34 0.20
CA PRO A 317 -8.43 -13.73 -0.21
C PRO A 317 -7.25 -14.47 0.45
N PHE A 318 -6.34 -13.75 1.11
CA PHE A 318 -5.12 -14.28 1.74
C PHE A 318 -5.26 -14.45 3.25
N GLY A 319 -6.40 -14.03 3.81
CA GLY A 319 -6.78 -14.24 5.20
C GLY A 319 -6.68 -13.00 6.09
N ASN A 320 -6.13 -11.88 5.62
CA ASN A 320 -6.03 -10.67 6.45
C ASN A 320 -7.38 -9.96 6.53
N SER A 321 -7.61 -9.32 7.67
CA SER A 321 -8.84 -8.57 7.95
C SER A 321 -8.55 -7.08 7.95
N TRP A 322 -9.36 -6.33 7.21
CA TRP A 322 -9.20 -4.91 6.99
C TRP A 322 -10.40 -4.17 7.59
N PHE A 323 -10.14 -3.38 8.63
CA PHE A 323 -11.09 -2.42 9.16
C PHE A 323 -10.94 -1.11 8.38
N ILE A 324 -11.97 -0.74 7.64
CA ILE A 324 -11.98 0.42 6.77
C ILE A 324 -12.72 1.54 7.48
N ALA A 325 -12.10 2.71 7.62
CA ALA A 325 -12.69 3.83 8.32
C ALA A 325 -12.56 5.16 7.56
N THR A 326 -13.53 6.04 7.76
CA THR A 326 -13.49 7.46 7.42
C THR A 326 -13.86 8.20 8.70
N TYR A 327 -12.95 9.01 9.22
CA TYR A 327 -13.23 9.86 10.37
C TYR A 327 -14.25 10.94 10.00
N LEU A 328 -15.33 11.04 10.79
CA LEU A 328 -16.43 11.97 10.52
C LEU A 328 -16.28 13.31 11.24
N GLY A 329 -15.16 13.55 11.93
CA GLY A 329 -14.89 14.81 12.63
C GLY A 329 -15.72 15.02 13.89
N LYS A 330 -16.21 13.94 14.50
CA LYS A 330 -16.96 13.94 15.76
C LYS A 330 -16.11 13.45 16.92
#